data_AF-A0A927KW36-F1
#
_entry.id   AF-A0A927KW36-F1
#
_cell.length_a   1.000
_cell.length_b   1.000
_cell.length_c   1.000
_cell.angle_alpha   90.00
_cell.angle_beta   90.00
_cell.angle_gamma   90.00
#
_symmetry.space_group_name_H-M   'P 1'
#
loop_
_entity.id
_entity.type
_entity.pdbx_description
1 polymer ?
#
loop_
_entity_poly.entity_id
_entity_poly.type
_entity_poly.pdbx_seq_one_letter_code
_entity_poly.pdbx_strand_id
1 'polypeptide(L)'
;MGFVLTTLGDSSLRDGAGQNLSVPGLSLVFLAYLHDMDRPVARRQVASFLWPDRGEAAATNMRSMLRRLAMATDPSGPLVVADGTTLSLAPQAIRCDLAMSALTDPTERLKAATDAVALKFLPLHGDGSSALDAWVRDVRTRLVGQLRTEFMQFQTLPASDQSRSDLRRAAVLLLECDPDDEEVRRTISSPVELGEQQTAAVARPLVSFLPPQPANLQSSDVKTAFDITVPPRIALLPPETLHSAQQYGSVANALIEDLTIGLCTSRSVSVVAPYTAERIRASKDKAGILEKHSVMYALDTKRSDDQLFVQLIFMPSDEVLWATRFQLKPDEVAIQKLEIAEVIQKSIFDKVGGRTSNVADYHSRPDAYYAYLRGLQSLSKLDLPSIRKARRYFRQALDGDKSFSAARAGISRTLTMEWLLTARGDSELLQHAEEQAKIAVAENAEFAGAYKELGVSQLYGGKIDDSLAALGQAETFNPTYADVLYSHADSLVHASDPKAALEKISSAIALNPLSPDTYLWTAAGASYFLGEFRQALDYIGQMRDSAPASRLAAACWGMLGDMAKARACRLRVLKSNPDFDLERWLKMVPHKEPWQTELYREGLIKAGF
;
A
#
# COMPACT_ATOMS: atom_id res chain seq x y z
N MET A 1 -2.76 11.81 36.94
CA MET A 1 -2.46 10.94 35.78
C MET A 1 -3.59 11.15 34.80
N GLY A 2 -3.33 11.84 33.68
CA GLY A 2 -4.34 12.11 32.66
C GLY A 2 -4.12 11.19 31.47
N PHE A 3 -5.20 10.80 30.79
CA PHE A 3 -5.13 10.06 29.54
C PHE A 3 -4.84 11.02 28.39
N VAL A 4 -4.20 10.53 27.32
CA VAL A 4 -3.97 11.29 26.10
C VAL A 4 -4.75 10.63 24.97
N LEU A 5 -5.68 11.38 24.38
CA LEU A 5 -6.42 11.00 23.19
C LEU A 5 -5.76 11.62 21.97
N THR A 6 -5.31 10.78 21.05
CA THR A 6 -4.87 11.18 19.71
C THR A 6 -6.00 10.93 18.74
N THR A 7 -6.39 11.95 17.99
CA THR A 7 -7.48 11.93 17.01
C THR A 7 -7.04 12.37 15.62
N LEU A 8 -5.86 13.00 15.51
CA LEU A 8 -5.20 13.37 14.27
C LEU A 8 -4.35 12.20 13.78
N GLY A 9 -4.54 11.76 12.53
CA GLY A 9 -3.88 10.56 12.01
C GLY A 9 -4.35 9.28 12.72
N ASP A 10 -3.39 8.47 13.19
CA ASP A 10 -3.69 7.20 13.85
C ASP A 10 -4.29 7.42 15.25
N SER A 11 -5.60 7.18 15.36
CA SER A 11 -6.32 7.41 16.59
C SER A 11 -5.91 6.43 17.68
N SER A 12 -5.60 6.93 18.87
CA SER A 12 -5.20 6.08 20.00
C SER A 12 -5.56 6.73 21.34
N LEU A 13 -5.63 5.91 22.39
CA LEU A 13 -5.81 6.36 23.76
C LEU A 13 -4.62 5.84 24.58
N ARG A 14 -3.90 6.76 25.23
CA ARG A 14 -2.75 6.43 26.08
C ARG A 14 -3.03 6.76 27.54
N ASP A 15 -2.46 5.96 28.44
CA ASP A 15 -2.49 6.24 29.88
C ASP A 15 -1.45 7.30 30.29
N GLY A 16 -1.41 7.60 31.59
CA GLY A 16 -0.44 8.55 32.15
C GLY A 16 1.02 8.11 32.09
N ALA A 17 1.30 6.84 31.75
CA ALA A 17 2.63 6.29 31.51
C ALA A 17 2.99 6.27 30.01
N GLY A 18 2.09 6.71 29.14
CA GLY A 18 2.27 6.73 27.69
C GLY A 18 2.00 5.39 27.00
N GLN A 19 1.43 4.40 27.69
CA GLN A 19 1.09 3.10 27.11
C GLN A 19 -0.24 3.18 26.37
N ASN A 20 -0.31 2.59 25.16
CA ASN A 20 -1.55 2.49 24.39
C ASN A 20 -2.52 1.53 25.06
N LEU A 21 -3.76 1.98 25.27
CA LEU A 21 -4.85 1.19 25.81
C LEU A 21 -5.61 0.48 24.69
N SER A 22 -5.83 -0.82 24.86
CA SER A 22 -6.62 -1.63 23.93
C SER A 22 -8.11 -1.33 24.12
N VAL A 23 -8.64 -0.43 23.30
CA VAL A 23 -10.06 -0.07 23.27
C VAL A 23 -10.62 -0.19 21.85
N PRO A 24 -11.92 -0.52 21.68
CA PRO A 24 -12.54 -0.51 20.36
C PRO A 24 -12.41 0.85 19.66
N GLY A 25 -12.22 0.87 18.34
CA GLY A 25 -12.07 2.13 17.58
C GLY A 25 -13.22 3.12 17.77
N LEU A 26 -14.46 2.62 17.83
CA LEU A 26 -15.64 3.45 18.14
C LEU A 26 -15.59 4.13 19.51
N SER A 27 -14.84 3.58 20.48
CA SER A 27 -14.61 4.25 21.76
C SER A 27 -13.75 5.51 21.61
N LEU A 28 -12.80 5.53 20.69
CA LEU A 28 -11.96 6.71 20.40
C LEU A 28 -12.78 7.81 19.75
N VAL A 29 -13.62 7.45 18.76
CA VAL A 29 -14.57 8.37 18.12
C VAL A 29 -15.54 8.94 19.14
N PHE A 30 -16.07 8.10 20.02
CA PHE A 30 -16.95 8.52 21.11
C PHE A 30 -16.28 9.53 22.05
N LEU A 31 -15.03 9.29 22.48
CA LEU A 31 -14.30 10.22 23.33
C LEU A 31 -14.00 11.55 22.62
N ALA A 32 -13.62 11.49 21.34
CA ALA A 32 -13.41 12.68 20.51
C ALA A 32 -14.70 13.49 20.36
N TYR A 33 -15.82 12.81 20.16
CA TYR A 33 -17.15 13.44 20.06
C TYR A 33 -17.56 14.13 21.35
N LEU A 34 -17.40 13.47 22.51
CA LEU A 34 -17.69 14.13 23.79
C LEU A 34 -16.74 15.31 24.07
N HIS A 35 -15.48 15.22 23.63
CA HIS A 35 -14.51 16.32 23.75
C HIS A 35 -14.92 17.52 22.90
N ASP A 36 -15.30 17.32 21.64
CA ASP A 36 -15.75 18.41 20.76
C ASP A 36 -17.08 19.04 21.20
N MET A 37 -17.98 18.24 21.80
CA MET A 37 -19.26 18.76 22.30
C MET A 37 -19.09 19.65 23.55
N ASP A 38 -18.04 19.43 24.34
CA ASP A 38 -17.70 20.14 25.60
C ASP A 38 -18.89 20.38 26.56
N ARG A 39 -19.84 19.43 26.57
CA ARG A 39 -21.04 19.46 27.42
C ARG A 39 -21.63 18.05 27.58
N PRO A 40 -22.47 17.81 28.60
CA PRO A 40 -23.19 16.55 28.72
C PRO A 40 -24.09 16.28 27.50
N VAL A 41 -23.96 15.10 26.91
CA VAL A 41 -24.73 14.67 25.74
C VAL A 41 -25.70 13.55 26.13
N ALA A 42 -26.93 13.59 25.61
CA ALA A 42 -27.92 12.55 25.88
C ALA A 42 -27.45 11.18 25.38
N ARG A 43 -27.60 10.13 26.21
CA ARG A 43 -27.23 8.74 25.87
C ARG A 43 -27.85 8.26 24.57
N ARG A 44 -29.13 8.59 24.34
CA ARG A 44 -29.85 8.23 23.12
C ARG A 44 -29.23 8.87 21.87
N GLN A 45 -28.80 10.13 21.98
CA GLN A 45 -28.16 10.86 20.89
C GLN A 45 -26.80 10.24 20.54
N VAL A 46 -25.99 9.91 21.54
CA VAL A 46 -24.70 9.22 21.32
C VAL A 46 -24.92 7.85 20.67
N ALA A 47 -25.91 7.08 21.13
CA ALA A 47 -26.20 5.77 20.57
C ALA A 47 -26.64 5.85 19.10
N SER A 48 -27.52 6.79 18.74
CA SER A 48 -27.94 7.00 17.36
C SER A 48 -26.82 7.57 16.48
N PHE A 49 -25.92 8.36 17.07
CA PHE A 49 -24.78 8.94 16.37
C PHE A 49 -23.75 7.85 15.96
N LEU A 50 -23.42 6.94 16.89
CA LEU A 50 -22.44 5.87 16.64
C LEU A 50 -23.05 4.67 15.88
N TRP A 51 -24.36 4.45 15.99
CA TRP A 51 -25.07 3.32 15.36
C TRP A 51 -26.43 3.74 14.76
N PRO A 52 -26.45 4.53 13.67
CA PRO A 52 -27.67 5.14 13.12
C PRO A 52 -28.76 4.14 12.71
N ASP A 53 -28.40 2.93 12.30
CA ASP A 53 -29.34 1.92 11.75
C ASP A 53 -29.56 0.69 12.65
N ARG A 54 -29.25 0.80 13.95
CA ARG A 54 -29.30 -0.35 14.87
C ARG A 54 -30.46 -0.31 15.87
N GLY A 55 -31.33 0.71 15.82
CA GLY A 55 -32.54 0.79 16.66
C GLY A 55 -32.26 0.50 18.13
N GLU A 56 -32.97 -0.44 18.73
CA GLU A 56 -32.78 -0.85 20.14
C GLU A 56 -31.41 -1.49 20.41
N ALA A 57 -30.76 -2.10 19.42
CA ALA A 57 -29.43 -2.69 19.57
C ALA A 57 -28.34 -1.63 19.80
N ALA A 58 -28.56 -0.37 19.38
CA ALA A 58 -27.63 0.73 19.62
C ALA A 58 -27.40 0.97 21.12
N ALA A 59 -28.45 0.89 21.95
CA ALA A 59 -28.34 1.06 23.39
C ALA A 59 -27.55 -0.08 24.07
N THR A 60 -27.70 -1.31 23.57
CA THR A 60 -26.94 -2.47 24.06
C THR A 60 -25.46 -2.38 23.65
N ASN A 61 -25.17 -1.97 22.42
CA ASN A 61 -23.81 -1.75 21.95
C ASN A 61 -23.11 -0.65 22.76
N MET A 62 -23.82 0.45 23.04
CA MET A 62 -23.29 1.54 23.86
C MET A 62 -22.96 1.08 25.29
N ARG A 63 -23.82 0.27 25.93
CA ARG A 63 -23.53 -0.30 27.26
C ARG A 63 -22.28 -1.16 27.24
N SER A 64 -22.15 -2.03 26.24
CA SER A 64 -20.96 -2.89 26.07
C SER A 64 -19.69 -2.08 25.84
N MET A 65 -19.76 -1.03 25.01
CA MET A 65 -18.64 -0.13 24.75
C MET A 65 -18.19 0.60 26.02
N LEU A 66 -19.13 1.20 26.76
CA LEU A 66 -18.83 1.90 28.02
C LEU A 66 -18.22 0.96 29.07
N ARG A 67 -18.70 -0.29 29.16
CA ARG A 67 -18.12 -1.29 30.07
C ARG A 67 -16.67 -1.63 29.70
N ARG A 68 -16.39 -1.86 28.41
CA ARG A 68 -15.02 -2.14 27.93
C ARG A 68 -14.10 -0.96 28.16
N LEU A 69 -14.58 0.26 27.91
CA LEU A 69 -13.82 1.48 28.17
C LEU A 69 -13.50 1.61 29.66
N ALA A 70 -14.47 1.38 30.55
CA ALA A 70 -14.25 1.41 31.99
C ALA A 70 -13.20 0.37 32.45
N MET A 71 -13.26 -0.86 31.92
CA MET A 71 -12.28 -1.91 32.21
C MET A 71 -10.88 -1.56 31.73
N ALA A 72 -10.75 -0.90 30.58
CA ALA A 72 -9.44 -0.49 30.04
C ALA A 72 -8.82 0.69 30.82
N THR A 73 -9.61 1.41 31.62
CA THR A 73 -9.16 2.61 32.35
C THR A 73 -8.98 2.38 33.87
N ASP A 74 -9.36 1.22 34.39
CA ASP A 74 -9.22 0.83 35.81
C ASP A 74 -7.78 0.37 36.08
N PRO A 75 -6.94 1.08 36.89
CA PRO A 75 -7.27 1.85 38.11
C PRO A 75 -7.07 3.38 38.03
N SER A 76 -6.90 3.95 36.84
CA SER A 76 -6.57 5.37 36.65
C SER A 76 -7.75 6.35 36.79
N GLY A 77 -8.96 5.83 37.05
CA GLY A 77 -10.18 6.61 37.25
C GLY A 77 -11.09 6.68 36.01
N PRO A 78 -12.37 7.06 36.16
CA PRO A 78 -13.33 7.03 35.06
C PRO A 78 -13.09 8.17 34.06
N LEU A 79 -12.90 7.81 32.78
CA LEU A 79 -12.83 8.79 31.67
C LEU A 79 -14.17 9.48 31.38
N VAL A 80 -15.27 8.80 31.67
CA VAL A 80 -16.63 9.20 31.28
C VAL A 80 -17.51 9.22 32.51
N VAL A 81 -18.19 10.34 32.73
CA VAL A 81 -19.20 10.51 33.77
C VAL A 81 -20.57 10.22 33.16
N ALA A 82 -21.36 9.40 33.85
CA ALA A 82 -22.68 8.98 33.42
C ALA A 82 -23.73 9.36 34.47
N ASP A 83 -24.54 10.38 34.20
CA ASP A 83 -25.61 10.85 35.09
C ASP A 83 -26.99 10.29 34.67
N GLY A 84 -27.09 8.96 34.60
CA GLY A 84 -28.31 8.20 34.26
C GLY A 84 -28.83 8.35 32.80
N THR A 85 -28.93 9.58 32.30
CA THR A 85 -29.50 9.96 31.01
C THR A 85 -28.50 10.64 30.07
N THR A 86 -27.39 11.17 30.60
CA THR A 86 -26.34 11.87 29.85
C THR A 86 -24.97 11.21 30.01
N LEU A 87 -24.04 11.60 29.13
CA LEU A 87 -22.64 11.22 29.12
C LEU A 87 -21.79 12.48 28.93
N SER A 88 -20.74 12.63 29.73
CA SER A 88 -19.73 13.69 29.57
C SER A 88 -18.34 13.14 29.88
N LEU A 89 -17.30 13.83 29.42
CA LEU A 89 -15.95 13.53 29.88
C LEU A 89 -15.76 13.97 31.32
N ALA A 90 -14.97 13.20 32.08
CA ALA A 90 -14.55 13.62 33.40
C ALA A 90 -13.62 14.85 33.28
N PRO A 91 -13.81 15.91 34.10
CA PRO A 91 -12.97 17.11 34.04
C PRO A 91 -11.49 16.77 34.18
N GLN A 92 -10.66 17.31 33.29
CA GLN A 92 -9.20 17.11 33.29
C GLN A 92 -8.73 15.66 33.19
N ALA A 93 -9.62 14.71 32.88
CA ALA A 93 -9.26 13.30 32.76
C ALA A 93 -8.53 12.98 31.46
N ILE A 94 -8.78 13.77 30.40
CA ILE A 94 -8.24 13.52 29.05
C ILE A 94 -7.62 14.79 28.47
N ARG A 95 -6.43 14.66 27.88
CA ARG A 95 -5.83 15.65 26.99
C ARG A 95 -6.05 15.19 25.56
N CYS A 96 -6.64 16.05 24.73
CA CYS A 96 -6.89 15.76 23.33
C CYS A 96 -5.94 16.60 22.46
N ASP A 97 -5.45 16.03 21.36
CA ASP A 97 -4.64 16.71 20.36
C ASP A 97 -5.41 17.79 19.56
N LEU A 98 -6.74 17.87 19.72
CA LEU A 98 -7.56 19.00 19.25
C LEU A 98 -7.42 20.27 20.10
N ALA A 99 -6.92 20.18 21.33
CA ALA A 99 -6.88 21.30 22.28
C ALA A 99 -5.68 22.24 22.01
N MET A 100 -5.71 22.95 20.90
CA MET A 100 -4.65 23.91 20.51
C MET A 100 -4.69 25.24 21.28
N SER A 101 -5.80 25.54 21.97
CA SER A 101 -6.00 26.80 22.72
C SER A 101 -5.07 26.98 23.93
N ALA A 102 -4.38 25.92 24.35
CA ALA A 102 -3.41 25.96 25.44
C ALA A 102 -2.01 26.47 25.01
N LEU A 103 -1.76 26.59 23.71
CA LEU A 103 -0.49 27.07 23.16
C LEU A 103 -0.45 28.60 23.13
N THR A 104 0.58 29.20 23.72
CA THR A 104 0.76 30.66 23.77
C THR A 104 1.75 31.16 22.72
N ASP A 105 2.70 30.34 22.29
CA ASP A 105 3.68 30.71 21.28
C ASP A 105 3.06 30.68 19.86
N PRO A 106 3.16 31.77 19.07
CA PRO A 106 2.63 31.81 17.71
C PRO A 106 3.23 30.76 16.76
N THR A 107 4.49 30.38 16.94
CA THR A 107 5.14 29.38 16.07
C THR A 107 4.61 27.99 16.39
N GLU A 108 4.47 27.67 17.67
CA GLU A 108 3.83 26.43 18.12
C GLU A 108 2.36 26.34 17.69
N ARG A 109 1.60 27.45 17.75
CA ARG A 109 0.22 27.50 17.26
C ARG A 109 0.11 27.24 15.76
N LEU A 110 0.93 27.92 14.94
CA LEU A 110 0.96 27.71 13.49
C LEU A 110 1.34 26.25 13.17
N LYS A 111 2.36 25.72 13.83
CA LYS A 111 2.80 24.33 13.63
C LYS A 111 1.71 23.33 14.02
N ALA A 112 1.08 23.50 15.19
CA ALA A 112 0.01 22.62 15.64
C ALA A 112 -1.18 22.64 14.68
N ALA A 113 -1.60 23.82 14.21
CA ALA A 113 -2.67 23.94 13.23
C ALA A 113 -2.30 23.31 11.87
N THR A 114 -1.03 23.45 11.45
CA THR A 114 -0.51 22.85 10.21
C THR A 114 -0.53 21.32 10.29
N ASP A 115 -0.06 20.77 11.41
CA ASP A 115 -0.05 19.33 11.65
C ASP A 115 -1.48 18.77 11.78
N ALA A 116 -2.42 19.51 12.38
CA ALA A 116 -3.81 19.10 12.50
C ALA A 116 -4.52 18.95 11.13
N VAL A 117 -4.25 19.85 10.19
CA VAL A 117 -4.78 19.74 8.81
C VAL A 117 -4.07 18.62 8.05
N ALA A 118 -2.74 18.52 8.15
CA ALA A 118 -1.94 17.54 7.42
C ALA A 118 -2.25 16.09 7.83
N LEU A 119 -2.37 15.81 9.14
CA LEU A 119 -2.60 14.46 9.67
C LEU A 119 -4.06 14.00 9.54
N LYS A 120 -4.99 14.93 9.28
CA LYS A 120 -6.45 14.76 9.21
C LYS A 120 -7.06 14.23 10.52
N PHE A 121 -8.14 14.87 10.96
CA PHE A 121 -8.96 14.39 12.07
C PHE A 121 -9.74 13.12 11.67
N LEU A 122 -9.57 12.03 12.43
CA LEU A 122 -10.24 10.73 12.24
C LEU A 122 -10.24 10.26 10.76
N PRO A 123 -9.08 9.92 10.16
CA PRO A 123 -8.95 9.68 8.72
C PRO A 123 -9.80 8.52 8.18
N LEU A 124 -10.20 7.57 9.03
CA LEU A 124 -11.08 6.45 8.69
C LEU A 124 -12.57 6.84 8.54
N HIS A 125 -12.91 8.10 8.78
CA HIS A 125 -14.26 8.65 8.74
C HIS A 125 -14.31 9.94 7.91
N GLY A 126 -15.51 10.38 7.53
CA GLY A 126 -15.73 11.66 6.84
C GLY A 126 -16.03 11.55 5.34
N ASP A 127 -16.02 10.34 4.77
CA ASP A 127 -16.31 10.10 3.34
C ASP A 127 -17.75 9.62 3.10
N GLY A 128 -18.47 9.20 4.16
CA GLY A 128 -19.85 8.74 4.07
C GLY A 128 -20.92 9.83 4.25
N SER A 129 -22.20 9.43 4.25
CA SER A 129 -23.35 10.31 4.45
C SER A 129 -23.92 10.27 5.87
N SER A 130 -23.27 9.57 6.80
CA SER A 130 -23.78 9.43 8.17
C SER A 130 -23.61 10.72 8.98
N ALA A 131 -24.32 10.82 10.11
CA ALA A 131 -24.15 11.93 11.06
C ALA A 131 -22.71 12.02 11.60
N LEU A 132 -22.03 10.88 11.75
CA LEU A 132 -20.62 10.80 12.13
C LEU A 132 -19.72 11.39 11.05
N ASP A 133 -19.92 11.02 9.79
CA ASP A 133 -19.12 11.54 8.67
C ASP A 133 -19.32 13.05 8.49
N ALA A 134 -20.57 13.52 8.65
CA ALA A 134 -20.88 14.94 8.60
C ALA A 134 -20.17 15.72 9.72
N TRP A 135 -20.17 15.19 10.95
CA TRP A 135 -19.46 15.79 12.08
C TRP A 135 -17.94 15.81 11.86
N VAL A 136 -17.35 14.73 11.34
CA VAL A 136 -15.90 14.70 11.03
C VAL A 136 -15.53 15.76 9.99
N ARG A 137 -16.34 15.95 8.94
CA ARG A 137 -16.14 17.02 7.95
C ARG A 137 -16.25 18.41 8.57
N ASP A 138 -17.21 18.62 9.48
CA ASP A 138 -17.36 19.89 10.20
C ASP A 138 -16.10 20.22 11.04
N VAL A 139 -15.60 19.26 11.82
CA VAL A 139 -14.38 19.43 12.62
C VAL A 139 -13.17 19.73 11.72
N ARG A 140 -13.00 18.99 10.60
CA ARG A 140 -11.92 19.26 9.63
C ARG A 140 -12.01 20.66 9.04
N THR A 141 -13.22 21.12 8.71
CA THR A 141 -13.44 22.48 8.19
C THR A 141 -13.06 23.54 9.22
N ARG A 142 -13.41 23.34 10.51
CA ARG A 142 -13.00 24.22 11.60
C ARG A 142 -11.47 24.26 11.77
N LEU A 143 -10.78 23.12 11.65
CA LEU A 143 -9.32 23.03 11.73
C LEU A 143 -8.64 23.78 10.57
N VAL A 144 -9.16 23.68 9.35
CA VAL A 144 -8.67 24.46 8.20
C VAL A 144 -8.87 25.97 8.44
N GLY A 145 -10.03 26.38 8.95
CA GLY A 145 -10.28 27.78 9.32
C GLY A 145 -9.32 28.29 10.41
N GLN A 146 -8.98 27.44 11.37
CA GLN A 146 -7.99 27.75 12.40
C GLN A 146 -6.58 27.89 11.82
N LEU A 147 -6.16 26.96 10.95
CA LEU A 147 -4.88 27.08 10.22
C LEU A 147 -4.81 28.39 9.44
N ARG A 148 -5.88 28.76 8.73
CA ARG A 148 -5.93 30.03 7.99
C ARG A 148 -5.75 31.23 8.91
N THR A 149 -6.42 31.22 10.07
CA THR A 149 -6.33 32.29 11.06
C THR A 149 -4.90 32.44 11.60
N GLU A 150 -4.28 31.33 12.01
CA GLU A 150 -2.91 31.32 12.51
C GLU A 150 -1.91 31.71 11.41
N PHE A 151 -2.10 31.23 10.18
CA PHE A 151 -1.29 31.61 9.03
C PHE A 151 -1.29 33.12 8.80
N MET A 152 -2.47 33.76 8.81
CA MET A 152 -2.58 35.21 8.62
C MET A 152 -1.97 36.01 9.78
N GLN A 153 -2.16 35.56 11.02
CA GLN A 153 -1.57 36.22 12.20
C GLN A 153 -0.04 36.14 12.18
N PHE A 154 0.52 34.99 11.75
CA PHE A 154 1.95 34.76 11.74
C PHE A 154 2.71 35.61 10.71
N GLN A 155 2.04 36.09 9.65
CA GLN A 155 2.66 36.99 8.66
C GLN A 155 3.19 38.30 9.24
N THR A 156 2.67 38.73 10.39
CA THR A 156 3.08 39.98 11.04
C THR A 156 4.32 39.84 11.94
N LEU A 157 4.89 38.64 12.06
CA LEU A 157 6.00 38.33 12.97
C LEU A 157 7.33 38.10 12.24
N PRO A 158 8.49 38.41 12.85
CA PRO A 158 9.80 38.09 12.28
C PRO A 158 10.01 36.57 12.23
N ALA A 159 10.15 36.00 11.02
CA ALA A 159 10.24 34.55 10.83
C ALA A 159 11.70 34.03 10.79
N SER A 160 12.00 33.06 11.65
CA SER A 160 13.18 32.19 11.53
C SER A 160 13.11 31.29 10.29
N ASP A 161 14.22 30.67 9.86
CA ASP A 161 14.21 29.75 8.71
C ASP A 161 13.25 28.58 8.88
N GLN A 162 13.14 28.04 10.10
CA GLN A 162 12.19 26.98 10.44
C GLN A 162 10.74 27.48 10.32
N SER A 163 10.45 28.68 10.84
CA SER A 163 9.13 29.31 10.76
C SER A 163 8.70 29.59 9.32
N ARG A 164 9.65 29.90 8.41
CA ARG A 164 9.38 30.06 6.97
C ARG A 164 9.00 28.74 6.31
N SER A 165 9.60 27.63 6.72
CA SER A 165 9.24 26.29 6.23
C SER A 165 7.82 25.92 6.66
N ASP A 166 7.47 26.17 7.93
CA ASP A 166 6.14 25.88 8.47
C ASP A 166 5.07 26.77 7.82
N LEU A 167 5.37 28.05 7.56
CA LEU A 167 4.51 28.94 6.77
C LEU A 167 4.28 28.42 5.34
N ARG A 168 5.31 27.96 4.64
CA ARG A 168 5.15 27.41 3.27
C ARG A 168 4.28 26.15 3.27
N ARG A 169 4.50 25.25 4.25
CA ARG A 169 3.69 24.03 4.41
C ARG A 169 2.23 24.37 4.71
N ALA A 170 1.97 25.33 5.60
CA ALA A 170 0.63 25.84 5.89
C ALA A 170 -0.06 26.40 4.65
N ALA A 171 0.66 27.19 3.85
CA ALA A 171 0.12 27.81 2.65
C ALA A 171 -0.26 26.78 1.57
N VAL A 172 0.57 25.74 1.38
CA VAL A 172 0.25 24.62 0.48
C VAL A 172 -1.04 23.92 0.91
N LEU A 173 -1.16 23.56 2.20
CA LEU A 173 -2.35 22.88 2.72
C LEU A 173 -3.63 23.73 2.58
N LEU A 174 -3.52 25.05 2.78
CA LEU A 174 -4.65 25.98 2.57
C LEU A 174 -5.07 26.04 1.11
N LEU A 175 -4.12 26.10 0.17
CA LEU A 175 -4.40 26.14 -1.27
C LEU A 175 -4.84 24.78 -1.85
N GLU A 176 -4.53 23.67 -1.19
CA GLU A 176 -5.13 22.37 -1.51
C GLU A 176 -6.62 22.33 -1.10
N CYS A 177 -7.01 23.03 -0.03
CA CYS A 177 -8.39 23.09 0.45
C CYS A 177 -9.24 24.12 -0.31
N ASP A 178 -8.67 25.30 -0.57
CA ASP A 178 -9.28 26.37 -1.38
C ASP A 178 -8.22 26.91 -2.34
N PRO A 179 -8.15 26.38 -3.57
CA PRO A 179 -7.18 26.85 -4.55
C PRO A 179 -7.26 28.34 -4.78
N ASP A 180 -8.45 28.95 -4.70
CA ASP A 180 -8.73 30.33 -5.09
C ASP A 180 -8.56 31.36 -3.95
N ASP A 181 -7.93 30.97 -2.83
CA ASP A 181 -7.59 31.89 -1.74
C ASP A 181 -6.47 32.86 -2.16
N GLU A 182 -6.88 33.96 -2.80
CA GLU A 182 -6.01 35.02 -3.30
C GLU A 182 -5.14 35.68 -2.22
N GLU A 183 -5.60 35.69 -0.97
CA GLU A 183 -4.86 36.30 0.15
C GLU A 183 -3.67 35.40 0.54
N VAL A 184 -3.87 34.08 0.59
CA VAL A 184 -2.79 33.10 0.78
C VAL A 184 -1.81 33.12 -0.41
N ARG A 185 -2.32 33.14 -1.65
CA ARG A 185 -1.48 33.21 -2.88
C ARG A 185 -0.55 34.42 -2.90
N ARG A 186 -1.05 35.60 -2.53
CA ARG A 186 -0.25 36.84 -2.46
C ARG A 186 0.89 36.75 -1.45
N THR A 187 0.68 36.04 -0.35
CA THR A 187 1.67 35.85 0.70
C THR A 187 2.87 35.03 0.21
N ILE A 188 2.64 33.99 -0.59
CA ILE A 188 3.70 33.15 -1.17
C ILE A 188 4.41 33.88 -2.34
N SER A 189 3.71 34.80 -3.01
CA SER A 189 4.20 35.51 -4.20
C SER A 189 5.01 36.77 -3.89
N SER A 190 5.03 37.25 -2.64
CA SER A 190 5.85 38.40 -2.25
C SER A 190 7.33 38.00 -2.20
N PRO A 191 8.22 38.64 -2.96
CA PRO A 191 9.65 38.37 -2.87
C PRO A 191 10.12 38.73 -1.46
N VAL A 192 10.57 37.75 -0.71
CA VAL A 192 11.41 38.00 0.47
C VAL A 192 12.67 38.67 -0.07
N GLU A 193 12.84 39.97 0.19
CA GLU A 193 14.07 40.71 -0.07
C GLU A 193 15.24 39.96 0.59
N LEU A 194 15.94 39.16 -0.21
CA LEU A 194 17.29 38.72 0.09
C LEU A 194 18.14 39.99 0.08
N GLY A 195 18.55 40.43 1.26
CA GLY A 195 19.39 41.61 1.43
C GLY A 195 20.63 41.54 0.57
N GLU A 196 20.61 42.25 -0.55
CA GLU A 196 21.81 42.70 -1.24
C GLU A 196 22.46 43.77 -0.37
N GLN A 197 23.36 43.35 0.51
CA GLN A 197 24.37 44.27 1.02
C GLN A 197 25.31 44.65 -0.12
N GLN A 198 25.12 45.89 -0.58
CA GLN A 198 26.07 46.70 -1.33
C GLN A 198 27.53 46.35 -0.99
N THR A 199 28.28 45.86 -1.98
CA THR A 199 29.70 46.21 -2.09
C THR A 199 30.06 46.41 -3.56
N ALA A 200 30.63 47.59 -3.80
CA ALA A 200 30.92 48.15 -5.11
C ALA A 200 31.94 47.30 -5.89
N ALA A 201 31.63 47.09 -7.17
CA ALA A 201 32.56 46.54 -8.14
C ALA A 201 33.71 47.55 -8.41
N VAL A 202 34.93 47.20 -7.98
CA VAL A 202 36.16 47.73 -8.55
C VAL A 202 36.81 46.62 -9.35
N ALA A 203 36.94 46.85 -10.66
CA ALA A 203 37.56 45.94 -11.62
C ALA A 203 39.09 45.94 -11.53
N ARG A 204 39.73 44.75 -11.58
CA ARG A 204 40.99 44.37 -12.28
C ARG A 204 41.62 43.07 -11.69
N PRO A 205 42.53 42.36 -12.39
CA PRO A 205 42.22 41.31 -13.38
C PRO A 205 42.75 39.91 -12.97
N LEU A 206 42.35 38.90 -13.74
CA LEU A 206 42.79 37.50 -13.68
C LEU A 206 44.32 37.34 -13.75
N VAL A 207 44.89 36.60 -12.81
CA VAL A 207 46.19 35.93 -12.96
C VAL A 207 45.99 34.43 -12.70
N SER A 208 46.31 33.63 -13.71
CA SER A 208 46.26 32.17 -13.69
C SER A 208 47.41 31.59 -12.89
N PHE A 209 47.18 30.55 -12.08
CA PHE A 209 48.18 29.53 -11.80
C PHE A 209 47.53 28.15 -11.62
N LEU A 210 47.98 27.19 -12.43
CA LEU A 210 47.80 25.74 -12.29
C LEU A 210 48.68 25.19 -11.13
N PRO A 211 48.42 23.97 -10.63
CA PRO A 211 48.61 23.59 -9.22
C PRO A 211 49.94 22.88 -8.94
N PRO A 212 50.23 22.62 -7.66
CA PRO A 212 50.93 21.41 -7.26
C PRO A 212 50.12 20.57 -6.26
N GLN A 213 50.01 19.27 -6.52
CA GLN A 213 49.81 18.23 -5.50
C GLN A 213 51.20 17.63 -5.12
N PRO A 214 51.33 16.80 -4.08
CA PRO A 214 50.61 16.72 -2.80
C PRO A 214 51.58 16.60 -1.59
N ALA A 215 51.09 16.78 -0.36
CA ALA A 215 51.74 16.19 0.82
C ALA A 215 50.71 15.83 1.90
N ASN A 216 50.75 14.56 2.27
CA ASN A 216 49.99 13.86 3.30
C ASN A 216 49.78 14.65 4.60
N LEU A 217 48.54 14.64 5.09
CA LEU A 217 48.24 14.36 6.49
C LEU A 217 47.04 13.40 6.55
N GLN A 218 47.30 12.18 6.98
CA GLN A 218 46.30 11.22 7.41
C GLN A 218 45.86 11.56 8.83
N SER A 219 44.55 11.68 9.07
CA SER A 219 43.90 11.00 10.20
C SER A 219 42.37 11.06 10.11
N SER A 220 41.80 9.85 10.13
CA SER A 220 40.51 9.43 10.70
C SER A 220 39.20 10.02 10.17
N ASP A 221 38.53 9.18 9.38
CA ASP A 221 37.10 8.84 9.46
C ASP A 221 36.10 10.00 9.55
N VAL A 222 35.98 10.71 8.43
CA VAL A 222 34.71 11.31 8.04
C VAL A 222 33.99 10.32 7.13
N LYS A 223 32.87 9.76 7.60
CA LYS A 223 31.85 9.16 6.71
C LYS A 223 31.38 10.26 5.77
N THR A 224 32.01 10.34 4.61
CA THR A 224 31.57 11.17 3.50
C THR A 224 30.17 10.70 3.13
N ALA A 225 29.18 11.56 3.37
CA ALA A 225 27.91 11.48 2.67
C ALA A 225 28.24 11.58 1.17
N PHE A 226 28.10 10.47 0.45
CA PHE A 226 28.31 10.46 -0.98
C PHE A 226 27.10 11.11 -1.65
N ASP A 227 27.40 12.22 -2.32
CA ASP A 227 26.49 13.01 -3.14
C ASP A 227 25.88 12.15 -4.26
N ILE A 228 24.58 11.84 -4.18
CA ILE A 228 23.85 11.22 -5.30
C ILE A 228 23.58 12.32 -6.33
N THR A 229 24.55 12.54 -7.21
CA THR A 229 24.46 13.56 -8.27
C THR A 229 23.71 13.08 -9.52
N VAL A 230 23.22 11.84 -9.55
CA VAL A 230 22.51 11.27 -10.71
C VAL A 230 21.06 10.95 -10.35
N PRO A 231 20.07 11.58 -11.02
CA PRO A 231 18.66 11.29 -10.77
C PRO A 231 18.30 9.84 -11.17
N PRO A 232 17.41 9.16 -10.43
CA PRO A 232 17.01 7.79 -10.71
C PRO A 232 16.48 7.63 -12.14
N ARG A 233 16.88 6.54 -12.80
CA ARG A 233 16.45 6.27 -14.18
C ARG A 233 15.14 5.50 -14.25
N ILE A 234 14.19 6.00 -15.03
CA ILE A 234 12.88 5.37 -15.27
C ILE A 234 12.72 4.96 -16.74
N ALA A 235 12.25 3.73 -16.98
CA ALA A 235 11.82 3.28 -18.30
C ALA A 235 10.30 3.40 -18.43
N LEU A 236 9.85 4.20 -19.40
CA LEU A 236 8.43 4.30 -19.76
C LEU A 236 8.12 3.25 -20.82
N LEU A 237 7.62 2.09 -20.39
CA LEU A 237 7.35 0.98 -21.30
C LEU A 237 6.05 1.29 -22.08
N PRO A 238 6.08 1.30 -23.42
CA PRO A 238 4.90 1.61 -24.22
C PRO A 238 3.79 0.58 -24.01
N PRO A 239 2.50 0.92 -24.20
CA PRO A 239 1.42 -0.01 -23.89
C PRO A 239 1.44 -1.31 -24.70
N GLU A 240 1.22 -2.45 -24.05
CA GLU A 240 0.80 -3.66 -24.79
C GLU A 240 -0.60 -3.41 -25.36
N THR A 241 -0.75 -3.58 -26.67
CA THR A 241 -2.04 -3.51 -27.35
C THR A 241 -2.49 -4.93 -27.70
N LEU A 242 -3.66 -5.32 -27.21
CA LEU A 242 -4.32 -6.56 -27.62
C LEU A 242 -4.83 -6.44 -29.07
N HIS A 243 -5.06 -7.56 -29.75
CA HIS A 243 -5.28 -7.66 -31.22
C HIS A 243 -6.28 -6.64 -31.83
N SER A 244 -7.28 -6.17 -31.09
CA SER A 244 -8.28 -5.16 -31.51
C SER A 244 -7.80 -3.70 -31.40
N ALA A 245 -6.82 -3.41 -30.54
CA ALA A 245 -6.35 -2.06 -30.22
C ALA A 245 -5.28 -1.50 -31.20
N GLN A 246 -4.87 -2.27 -32.21
CA GLN A 246 -3.87 -1.86 -33.20
C GLN A 246 -4.29 -0.62 -34.02
N GLN A 247 -5.59 -0.32 -34.16
CA GLN A 247 -6.07 0.87 -34.87
C GLN A 247 -5.75 2.20 -34.16
N TYR A 248 -5.50 2.20 -32.85
CA TYR A 248 -5.34 3.41 -32.02
C TYR A 248 -3.93 3.57 -31.41
N GLY A 249 -2.92 2.89 -31.96
CA GLY A 249 -1.55 2.91 -31.47
C GLY A 249 -0.90 4.30 -31.35
N SER A 250 -1.41 5.32 -32.06
CA SER A 250 -0.87 6.69 -32.00
C SER A 250 -1.08 7.38 -30.65
N VAL A 251 -2.18 7.10 -29.96
CA VAL A 251 -2.52 7.74 -28.67
C VAL A 251 -1.58 7.29 -27.55
N ALA A 252 -1.32 5.99 -27.51
CA ALA A 252 -0.44 5.35 -26.54
C ALA A 252 0.98 5.91 -26.62
N ASN A 253 1.52 6.03 -27.84
CA ASN A 253 2.84 6.62 -28.08
C ASN A 253 2.86 8.09 -27.73
N ALA A 254 1.80 8.83 -28.09
CA ALA A 254 1.70 10.24 -27.74
C ALA A 254 1.65 10.45 -26.21
N LEU A 255 1.01 9.57 -25.43
CA LEU A 255 0.98 9.65 -23.95
C LEU A 255 2.39 9.45 -23.38
N ILE A 256 3.14 8.49 -23.91
CA ILE A 256 4.55 8.26 -23.53
C ILE A 256 5.41 9.48 -23.89
N GLU A 257 5.15 10.14 -25.02
CA GLU A 257 5.81 11.40 -25.40
C GLU A 257 5.52 12.52 -24.39
N ASP A 258 4.25 12.76 -24.04
CA ASP A 258 3.87 13.79 -23.05
C ASP A 258 4.52 13.52 -21.69
N LEU A 259 4.49 12.25 -21.24
CA LEU A 259 5.17 11.82 -20.01
C LEU A 259 6.68 12.01 -20.08
N THR A 260 7.30 11.71 -21.23
CA THR A 260 8.74 11.92 -21.43
C THR A 260 9.08 13.40 -21.29
N ILE A 261 8.30 14.29 -21.94
CA ILE A 261 8.50 15.74 -21.88
C ILE A 261 8.31 16.25 -20.44
N GLY A 262 7.23 15.86 -19.78
CA GLY A 262 6.91 16.29 -18.41
C GLY A 262 7.98 15.85 -17.40
N LEU A 263 8.40 14.59 -17.45
CA LEU A 263 9.41 14.04 -16.55
C LEU A 263 10.82 14.59 -16.83
N CYS A 264 11.18 14.86 -18.09
CA CYS A 264 12.46 15.50 -18.42
C CYS A 264 12.57 16.94 -17.89
N THR A 265 11.44 17.64 -17.73
CA THR A 265 11.42 19.04 -17.29
C THR A 265 11.71 19.20 -15.79
N SER A 266 11.29 18.25 -14.95
CA SER A 266 11.43 18.36 -13.50
C SER A 266 12.85 18.07 -12.96
N ARG A 267 13.70 17.39 -13.76
CA ARG A 267 15.05 16.93 -13.39
C ARG A 267 15.12 15.98 -12.17
N SER A 268 13.99 15.55 -11.61
CA SER A 268 13.92 14.63 -10.46
C SER A 268 14.16 13.17 -10.85
N VAL A 269 13.94 12.83 -12.13
CA VAL A 269 14.17 11.49 -12.70
C VAL A 269 14.83 11.62 -14.07
N SER A 270 15.59 10.62 -14.49
CA SER A 270 16.11 10.51 -15.87
C SER A 270 15.28 9.50 -16.66
N VAL A 271 14.71 9.91 -17.79
CA VAL A 271 13.88 9.03 -18.62
C VAL A 271 14.77 8.25 -19.60
N VAL A 272 14.56 6.94 -19.68
CA VAL A 272 15.16 6.09 -20.72
C VAL A 272 14.56 6.45 -22.07
N ALA A 273 15.42 6.66 -23.08
CA ALA A 273 14.97 7.03 -24.41
C ALA A 273 13.91 6.05 -24.95
N PRO A 274 12.81 6.54 -25.58
CA PRO A 274 11.67 5.70 -26.00
C PRO A 274 12.05 4.45 -26.80
N TYR A 275 12.97 4.58 -27.77
CA TYR A 275 13.48 3.45 -28.55
C TYR A 275 14.13 2.34 -27.69
N THR A 276 14.80 2.72 -26.59
CA THR A 276 15.37 1.76 -25.65
C THR A 276 14.28 1.13 -24.80
N ALA A 277 13.25 1.88 -24.39
CA ALA A 277 12.12 1.37 -23.63
C ALA A 277 11.28 0.36 -24.44
N GLU A 278 11.07 0.58 -25.73
CA GLU A 278 10.47 -0.40 -26.65
C GLU A 278 11.27 -1.70 -26.70
N ARG A 279 12.60 -1.61 -26.81
CA ARG A 279 13.49 -2.78 -26.80
C ARG A 279 13.50 -3.50 -25.45
N ILE A 280 13.43 -2.78 -24.34
CA ILE A 280 13.25 -3.36 -23.00
C ILE A 280 11.97 -4.17 -22.96
N ARG A 281 10.87 -3.60 -23.46
CA ARG A 281 9.55 -4.24 -23.46
C ARG A 281 9.50 -5.52 -24.28
N ALA A 282 10.05 -5.48 -25.50
CA ALA A 282 10.05 -6.61 -26.43
C ALA A 282 11.05 -7.73 -26.05
N SER A 283 11.96 -7.48 -25.11
CA SER A 283 13.00 -8.44 -24.74
C SER A 283 12.47 -9.56 -23.85
N LYS A 284 12.88 -10.79 -24.16
CA LYS A 284 12.77 -11.95 -23.25
C LYS A 284 13.78 -11.88 -22.10
N ASP A 285 14.79 -11.02 -22.23
CA ASP A 285 15.78 -10.71 -21.22
C ASP A 285 15.62 -9.28 -20.72
N LYS A 286 14.50 -9.02 -20.02
CA LYS A 286 14.24 -7.69 -19.43
C LYS A 286 15.30 -7.35 -18.39
N ALA A 287 15.66 -8.32 -17.54
CA ALA A 287 16.66 -8.18 -16.50
C ALA A 287 18.04 -7.73 -17.03
N GLY A 288 18.59 -8.40 -18.05
CA GLY A 288 19.90 -8.04 -18.61
C GLY A 288 19.93 -6.67 -19.30
N ILE A 289 18.80 -6.25 -19.88
CA ILE A 289 18.70 -4.90 -20.47
C ILE A 289 18.57 -3.84 -19.36
N LEU A 290 17.77 -4.08 -18.32
CA LEU A 290 17.66 -3.16 -17.18
C LEU A 290 18.98 -3.03 -16.42
N GLU A 291 19.75 -4.12 -16.31
CA GLU A 291 21.14 -4.14 -15.82
C GLU A 291 22.04 -3.23 -16.66
N LYS A 292 22.10 -3.46 -17.99
CA LYS A 292 22.95 -2.69 -18.89
C LYS A 292 22.64 -1.18 -18.91
N HIS A 293 21.39 -0.81 -18.69
CA HIS A 293 20.94 0.58 -18.76
C HIS A 293 20.70 1.22 -17.38
N SER A 294 21.01 0.53 -16.27
CA SER A 294 20.86 1.02 -14.89
C SER A 294 19.48 1.62 -14.62
N VAL A 295 18.43 0.90 -15.02
CA VAL A 295 17.03 1.36 -14.90
C VAL A 295 16.48 0.94 -13.53
N MET A 296 16.12 1.92 -12.71
CA MET A 296 15.66 1.72 -11.33
C MET A 296 14.14 1.59 -11.23
N TYR A 297 13.43 2.29 -12.10
CA TYR A 297 11.97 2.28 -12.15
C TYR A 297 11.48 1.89 -13.53
N ALA A 298 10.37 1.17 -13.60
CA ALA A 298 9.67 0.93 -14.85
C ALA A 298 8.22 1.38 -14.70
N LEU A 299 7.75 2.21 -15.61
CA LEU A 299 6.33 2.47 -15.79
C LEU A 299 5.83 1.47 -16.83
N ASP A 300 5.17 0.41 -16.41
CA ASP A 300 4.56 -0.57 -17.31
C ASP A 300 3.11 -0.17 -17.59
N THR A 301 2.76 -0.15 -18.86
CA THR A 301 1.43 0.23 -19.33
C THR A 301 0.83 -0.89 -20.15
N LYS A 302 -0.47 -1.13 -19.99
CA LYS A 302 -1.22 -2.14 -20.74
C LYS A 302 -2.55 -1.55 -21.14
N ARG A 303 -2.90 -1.69 -22.41
CA ARG A 303 -4.15 -1.17 -22.96
C ARG A 303 -5.06 -2.30 -23.41
N SER A 304 -6.29 -2.29 -22.92
CA SER A 304 -7.43 -3.01 -23.50
C SER A 304 -8.29 -2.03 -24.32
N ASP A 305 -9.41 -2.48 -24.87
CA ASP A 305 -10.23 -1.69 -25.81
C ASP A 305 -10.50 -0.26 -25.31
N ASP A 306 -11.08 -0.15 -24.11
CA ASP A 306 -11.55 1.09 -23.48
C ASP A 306 -10.85 1.40 -22.14
N GLN A 307 -9.74 0.73 -21.82
CA GLN A 307 -9.02 0.96 -20.56
C GLN A 307 -7.50 1.01 -20.74
N LEU A 308 -6.85 1.85 -19.94
CA LEU A 308 -5.41 1.92 -19.78
C LEU A 308 -5.04 1.57 -18.34
N PHE A 309 -4.34 0.46 -18.16
CA PHE A 309 -3.69 0.11 -16.91
C PHE A 309 -2.28 0.65 -16.87
N VAL A 310 -1.91 1.25 -15.75
CA VAL A 310 -0.57 1.83 -15.53
C VAL A 310 -0.07 1.37 -14.17
N GLN A 311 1.19 0.91 -14.12
CA GLN A 311 1.87 0.58 -12.87
C GLN A 311 3.30 1.11 -12.86
N LEU A 312 3.70 1.68 -11.72
CA LEU A 312 5.06 2.07 -11.43
C LEU A 312 5.73 0.98 -10.60
N ILE A 313 6.80 0.40 -11.12
CA ILE A 313 7.54 -0.70 -10.51
C ILE A 313 8.91 -0.19 -10.07
N PHE A 314 9.26 -0.46 -8.82
CA PHE A 314 10.62 -0.36 -8.34
C PHE A 314 11.36 -1.67 -8.65
N MET A 315 12.21 -1.62 -9.67
CA MET A 315 12.89 -2.80 -10.21
C MET A 315 13.79 -3.54 -9.20
N PRO A 316 14.49 -2.86 -8.26
CA PRO A 316 15.34 -3.53 -7.26
C PRO A 316 14.64 -4.47 -6.30
N SER A 317 13.34 -4.33 -6.10
CA SER A 317 12.57 -5.23 -5.24
C SER A 317 11.38 -5.89 -5.94
N ASP A 318 11.22 -5.67 -7.24
CA ASP A 318 10.05 -6.08 -8.03
C ASP A 318 8.74 -5.60 -7.37
N GLU A 319 8.79 -4.41 -6.77
CA GLU A 319 7.69 -3.85 -5.98
C GLU A 319 6.88 -2.90 -6.85
N VAL A 320 5.58 -3.17 -6.99
CA VAL A 320 4.65 -2.23 -7.65
C VAL A 320 4.35 -1.10 -6.66
N LEU A 321 4.99 0.06 -6.81
CA LEU A 321 4.84 1.22 -5.91
C LEU A 321 3.48 1.91 -6.02
N TRP A 322 2.89 1.84 -7.21
CA TRP A 322 1.61 2.45 -7.53
C TRP A 322 1.04 1.78 -8.77
N ALA A 323 -0.28 1.57 -8.78
CA ALA A 323 -0.99 1.09 -9.95
C ALA A 323 -2.36 1.74 -10.03
N THR A 324 -2.81 2.03 -11.25
CA THR A 324 -4.14 2.62 -11.49
C THR A 324 -4.72 2.18 -12.83
N ARG A 325 -6.01 2.44 -13.02
CA ARG A 325 -6.70 2.29 -14.29
C ARG A 325 -7.38 3.58 -14.70
N PHE A 326 -7.32 3.85 -16.00
CA PHE A 326 -8.05 4.92 -16.64
C PHE A 326 -9.02 4.35 -17.66
N GLN A 327 -10.26 4.83 -17.63
CA GLN A 327 -11.25 4.54 -18.66
C GLN A 327 -11.00 5.48 -19.84
N LEU A 328 -10.78 4.92 -21.03
CA LEU A 328 -10.55 5.65 -22.27
C LEU A 328 -11.87 5.81 -23.03
N LYS A 329 -12.34 7.05 -23.22
CA LYS A 329 -13.49 7.34 -24.08
C LYS A 329 -13.01 7.68 -25.50
N PRO A 330 -13.43 6.96 -26.56
CA PRO A 330 -12.96 7.16 -27.93
C PRO A 330 -13.03 8.61 -28.44
N ASP A 331 -14.05 9.36 -28.01
CA ASP A 331 -14.31 10.73 -28.50
C ASP A 331 -13.52 11.82 -27.74
N GLU A 332 -12.96 11.51 -26.57
CA GLU A 332 -12.29 12.47 -25.67
C GLU A 332 -10.79 12.14 -25.46
N VAL A 333 -10.26 11.14 -26.18
CA VAL A 333 -8.94 10.58 -25.93
C VAL A 333 -7.82 11.63 -25.90
N ALA A 334 -7.90 12.66 -26.76
CA ALA A 334 -6.89 13.71 -26.82
C ALA A 334 -6.84 14.57 -25.55
N ILE A 335 -7.99 14.83 -24.91
CA ILE A 335 -8.08 15.61 -23.66
C ILE A 335 -7.71 14.72 -22.47
N GLN A 336 -8.27 13.51 -22.41
CA GLN A 336 -7.98 12.53 -21.36
C GLN A 336 -6.49 12.19 -21.28
N LYS A 337 -5.78 12.18 -22.42
CA LYS A 337 -4.33 11.94 -22.48
C LYS A 337 -3.54 12.89 -21.57
N LEU A 338 -3.84 14.18 -21.58
CA LEU A 338 -3.12 15.17 -20.77
C LEU A 338 -3.42 14.99 -19.27
N GLU A 339 -4.68 14.79 -18.91
CA GLU A 339 -5.10 14.53 -17.53
C GLU A 339 -4.45 13.24 -16.98
N ILE A 340 -4.44 12.18 -17.79
CA ILE A 340 -3.78 10.91 -17.47
C ILE A 340 -2.27 11.13 -17.26
N ALA A 341 -1.61 11.88 -18.16
CA ALA A 341 -0.19 12.17 -18.06
C ALA A 341 0.15 12.91 -16.75
N GLU A 342 -0.66 13.90 -16.37
CA GLU A 342 -0.47 14.68 -15.15
C GLU A 342 -0.61 13.82 -13.88
N VAL A 343 -1.65 12.97 -13.82
CA VAL A 343 -1.85 12.04 -12.69
C VAL A 343 -0.65 11.09 -12.55
N ILE A 344 -0.21 10.47 -13.66
CA ILE A 344 0.95 9.56 -13.67
C ILE A 344 2.21 10.32 -13.23
N GLN A 345 2.46 11.52 -13.76
CA GLN A 345 3.63 12.31 -13.45
C GLN A 345 3.69 12.68 -11.95
N LYS A 346 2.56 13.13 -11.38
CA LYS A 346 2.45 13.43 -9.95
C LYS A 346 2.73 12.19 -9.10
N SER A 347 2.15 11.04 -9.46
CA SER A 347 2.39 9.77 -8.77
C SER A 347 3.85 9.32 -8.85
N ILE A 348 4.51 9.48 -10.01
CA ILE A 348 5.94 9.16 -10.15
C ILE A 348 6.77 10.04 -9.22
N PHE A 349 6.54 11.35 -9.16
CA PHE A 349 7.33 12.22 -8.29
C PHE A 349 7.12 11.93 -6.81
N ASP A 350 5.88 11.70 -6.38
CA ASP A 350 5.57 11.31 -5.00
C ASP A 350 6.30 10.00 -4.62
N LYS A 351 6.18 8.96 -5.44
CA LYS A 351 6.73 7.63 -5.12
C LYS A 351 8.23 7.49 -5.32
N VAL A 352 8.82 8.21 -6.28
CA VAL A 352 10.27 8.19 -6.52
C VAL A 352 10.98 9.14 -5.55
N GLY A 353 10.42 10.33 -5.30
CA GLY A 353 11.00 11.34 -4.42
C GLY A 353 11.20 10.84 -2.98
N GLY A 354 10.25 10.07 -2.45
CA GLY A 354 10.33 9.49 -1.11
C GLY A 354 11.31 8.31 -0.95
N ARG A 355 11.94 7.80 -2.02
CA ARG A 355 12.79 6.58 -2.00
C ARG A 355 14.24 6.81 -2.44
N THR A 356 14.71 8.06 -2.41
CA THR A 356 16.08 8.42 -2.79
C THR A 356 17.16 7.69 -1.99
N SER A 357 16.92 7.38 -0.71
CA SER A 357 17.82 6.57 0.13
C SER A 357 17.99 5.14 -0.39
N ASN A 358 16.89 4.44 -0.69
CA ASN A 358 16.91 3.08 -1.22
C ASN A 358 17.65 3.01 -2.56
N VAL A 359 17.41 4.00 -3.44
CA VAL A 359 18.10 4.10 -4.74
C VAL A 359 19.62 4.23 -4.57
N ALA A 360 20.07 5.02 -3.60
CA ALA A 360 21.49 5.18 -3.26
C ALA A 360 22.14 3.84 -2.90
N ASP A 361 21.46 3.05 -2.07
CA ASP A 361 21.96 1.76 -1.59
C ASP A 361 22.18 0.80 -2.76
N TYR A 362 21.24 0.72 -3.72
CA TYR A 362 21.38 -0.13 -4.90
C TYR A 362 22.50 0.32 -5.85
N HIS A 363 22.69 1.63 -6.03
CA HIS A 363 23.78 2.14 -6.85
C HIS A 363 25.16 1.84 -6.25
N SER A 364 25.25 1.77 -4.92
CA SER A 364 26.51 1.46 -4.23
C SER A 364 26.96 0.00 -4.39
N ARG A 365 26.06 -0.92 -4.77
CA ARG A 365 26.31 -2.38 -4.85
C ARG A 365 25.70 -3.01 -6.12
N PRO A 366 26.18 -2.64 -7.32
CA PRO A 366 25.56 -3.04 -8.59
C PRO A 366 25.56 -4.56 -8.83
N ASP A 367 26.61 -5.28 -8.42
CA ASP A 367 26.70 -6.73 -8.62
C ASP A 367 25.61 -7.50 -7.86
N ALA A 368 25.28 -7.05 -6.64
CA ALA A 368 24.21 -7.62 -5.84
C ALA A 368 22.85 -7.44 -6.53
N TYR A 369 22.59 -6.24 -7.03
CA TYR A 369 21.39 -5.91 -7.79
C TYR A 369 21.26 -6.71 -9.09
N TYR A 370 22.33 -6.85 -9.86
CA TYR A 370 22.30 -7.63 -11.10
C TYR A 370 22.13 -9.14 -10.87
N ALA A 371 22.71 -9.68 -9.79
CA ALA A 371 22.38 -11.03 -9.35
C ALA A 371 20.89 -11.16 -9.01
N TYR A 372 20.32 -10.20 -8.28
CA TYR A 372 18.89 -10.20 -7.96
C TYR A 372 18.00 -10.19 -9.22
N LEU A 373 18.29 -9.32 -10.20
CA LEU A 373 17.53 -9.25 -11.46
C LEU A 373 17.57 -10.58 -12.24
N ARG A 374 18.74 -11.25 -12.30
CA ARG A 374 18.87 -12.59 -12.91
C ARG A 374 18.05 -13.64 -12.15
N GLY A 375 17.92 -13.47 -10.83
CA GLY A 375 17.02 -14.24 -9.99
C GLY A 375 15.56 -14.10 -10.42
N LEU A 376 15.05 -12.86 -10.52
CA LEU A 376 13.69 -12.58 -10.99
C LEU A 376 13.44 -13.12 -12.41
N GLN A 377 14.38 -12.93 -13.34
CA GLN A 377 14.25 -13.45 -14.69
C GLN A 377 14.09 -14.98 -14.70
N SER A 378 14.81 -15.66 -13.82
CA SER A 378 14.72 -17.12 -13.68
C SER A 378 13.36 -17.58 -13.14
N LEU A 379 12.53 -16.69 -12.58
CA LEU A 379 11.16 -16.99 -12.18
C LEU A 379 10.12 -16.87 -13.32
N SER A 380 10.54 -16.49 -14.53
CA SER A 380 9.65 -16.44 -15.71
C SER A 380 9.07 -17.80 -16.11
N LYS A 381 9.67 -18.90 -15.64
CA LYS A 381 9.19 -20.27 -15.83
C LYS A 381 8.90 -20.90 -14.48
N LEU A 382 7.68 -21.43 -14.34
CA LEU A 382 7.25 -22.14 -13.14
C LEU A 382 7.68 -23.61 -13.20
N ASP A 383 8.97 -23.86 -13.00
CA ASP A 383 9.54 -25.22 -12.90
C ASP A 383 10.67 -25.28 -11.85
N LEU A 384 10.95 -26.50 -11.36
CA LEU A 384 11.93 -26.71 -10.28
C LEU A 384 13.36 -26.25 -10.66
N PRO A 385 13.92 -26.57 -11.85
CA PRO A 385 15.22 -26.05 -12.26
C PRO A 385 15.31 -24.52 -12.23
N SER A 386 14.26 -23.84 -12.73
CA SER A 386 14.20 -22.38 -12.84
C SER A 386 14.10 -21.71 -11.46
N ILE A 387 13.25 -22.21 -10.58
CA ILE A 387 13.12 -21.72 -9.18
C ILE A 387 14.43 -21.91 -8.39
N ARG A 388 15.07 -23.08 -8.53
CA ARG A 388 16.36 -23.33 -7.86
C ARG A 388 17.48 -22.46 -8.43
N LYS A 389 17.44 -22.17 -9.73
CA LYS A 389 18.37 -21.21 -10.37
C LYS A 389 18.13 -19.79 -9.84
N ALA A 390 16.88 -19.36 -9.72
CA ALA A 390 16.53 -18.07 -9.13
C ALA A 390 17.08 -17.95 -7.70
N ARG A 391 16.88 -18.98 -6.86
CA ARG A 391 17.39 -19.01 -5.49
C ARG A 391 18.91 -18.88 -5.41
N ARG A 392 19.66 -19.50 -6.33
CA ARG A 392 21.12 -19.34 -6.40
C ARG A 392 21.52 -17.91 -6.71
N TYR A 393 20.83 -17.25 -7.64
CA TYR A 393 21.09 -15.84 -7.94
C TYR A 393 20.72 -14.91 -6.79
N PHE A 394 19.61 -15.16 -6.07
CA PHE A 394 19.30 -14.39 -4.86
C PHE A 394 20.35 -14.59 -3.75
N ARG A 395 20.94 -15.78 -3.62
CA ARG A 395 22.08 -15.99 -2.71
C ARG A 395 23.31 -15.21 -3.15
N GLN A 396 23.62 -15.19 -4.45
CA GLN A 396 24.70 -14.34 -4.99
C GLN A 396 24.45 -12.85 -4.74
N ALA A 397 23.20 -12.41 -4.79
CA ALA A 397 22.84 -11.05 -4.42
C ALA A 397 23.17 -10.78 -2.94
N LEU A 398 22.91 -11.74 -2.05
CA LEU A 398 23.26 -11.64 -0.63
C LEU A 398 24.76 -11.74 -0.33
N ASP A 399 25.54 -12.39 -1.19
CA ASP A 399 27.00 -12.40 -1.08
C ASP A 399 27.59 -11.01 -1.35
N GLY A 400 26.98 -10.25 -2.28
CA GLY A 400 27.34 -8.86 -2.55
C GLY A 400 26.74 -7.87 -1.54
N ASP A 401 25.58 -8.19 -0.97
CA ASP A 401 24.90 -7.38 0.04
C ASP A 401 24.06 -8.25 0.99
N LYS A 402 24.58 -8.48 2.20
CA LYS A 402 23.90 -9.32 3.20
C LYS A 402 22.56 -8.74 3.68
N SER A 403 22.39 -7.43 3.58
CA SER A 403 21.18 -6.67 3.97
C SER A 403 20.16 -6.54 2.84
N PHE A 404 20.37 -7.21 1.69
CA PHE A 404 19.47 -7.08 0.55
C PHE A 404 18.12 -7.78 0.80
N SER A 405 17.20 -7.04 1.42
CA SER A 405 15.87 -7.49 1.81
C SER A 405 15.09 -8.15 0.66
N ALA A 406 15.10 -7.57 -0.55
CA ALA A 406 14.40 -8.15 -1.69
C ALA A 406 14.96 -9.51 -2.13
N ALA A 407 16.27 -9.73 -2.01
CA ALA A 407 16.87 -11.04 -2.28
C ALA A 407 16.43 -12.08 -1.23
N ARG A 408 16.35 -11.70 0.05
CA ARG A 408 15.78 -12.56 1.11
C ARG A 408 14.32 -12.92 0.83
N ALA A 409 13.49 -11.94 0.48
CA ALA A 409 12.11 -12.17 0.08
C ALA A 409 12.02 -13.08 -1.17
N GLY A 410 12.90 -12.88 -2.16
CA GLY A 410 13.02 -13.76 -3.32
C GLY A 410 13.38 -15.21 -2.96
N ILE A 411 14.27 -15.42 -1.98
CA ILE A 411 14.58 -16.76 -1.46
C ILE A 411 13.34 -17.36 -0.80
N SER A 412 12.63 -16.61 0.05
CA SER A 412 11.38 -17.06 0.67
C SER A 412 10.37 -17.52 -0.40
N ARG A 413 10.10 -16.65 -1.38
CA ARG A 413 9.24 -16.94 -2.53
C ARG A 413 9.62 -18.25 -3.23
N THR A 414 10.91 -18.41 -3.55
CA THR A 414 11.38 -19.62 -4.23
C THR A 414 11.20 -20.88 -3.39
N LEU A 415 11.35 -20.81 -2.06
CA LEU A 415 11.17 -21.96 -1.17
C LEU A 415 9.69 -22.36 -1.13
N THR A 416 8.79 -21.39 -1.00
CA THR A 416 7.34 -21.63 -1.06
C THR A 416 6.89 -22.19 -2.41
N MET A 417 7.40 -21.65 -3.52
CA MET A 417 7.10 -22.18 -4.87
C MET A 417 7.63 -23.61 -5.06
N GLU A 418 8.80 -23.95 -4.50
CA GLU A 418 9.30 -25.32 -4.53
C GLU A 418 8.45 -26.27 -3.69
N TRP A 419 8.00 -25.83 -2.52
CA TRP A 419 7.04 -26.59 -1.71
C TRP A 419 5.76 -26.88 -2.50
N LEU A 420 5.20 -25.87 -3.17
CA LEU A 420 4.00 -26.00 -4.00
C LEU A 420 4.21 -26.98 -5.16
N LEU A 421 5.32 -26.84 -5.91
CA LEU A 421 5.61 -27.68 -7.07
C LEU A 421 5.94 -29.13 -6.72
N THR A 422 6.58 -29.37 -5.58
CA THR A 422 6.89 -30.74 -5.15
C THR A 422 5.66 -31.42 -4.56
N ALA A 423 4.75 -30.66 -3.94
CA ALA A 423 3.54 -31.16 -3.28
C ALA A 423 3.81 -32.31 -2.30
N ARG A 424 5.01 -32.32 -1.67
CA ARG A 424 5.44 -33.38 -0.75
C ARG A 424 5.08 -33.12 0.71
N GLY A 425 4.53 -31.94 1.02
CA GLY A 425 4.25 -31.53 2.39
C GLY A 425 5.51 -31.29 3.22
N ASP A 426 6.60 -30.84 2.57
CA ASP A 426 7.89 -30.59 3.22
C ASP A 426 7.83 -29.33 4.10
N SER A 427 7.62 -29.53 5.40
CA SER A 427 7.52 -28.42 6.37
C SER A 427 8.82 -27.63 6.52
N GLU A 428 9.99 -28.23 6.24
CA GLU A 428 11.28 -27.54 6.35
C GLU A 428 11.43 -26.45 5.30
N LEU A 429 10.92 -26.68 4.07
CA LEU A 429 10.90 -25.65 3.03
C LEU A 429 10.09 -24.42 3.46
N LEU A 430 8.93 -24.62 4.08
CA LEU A 430 8.08 -23.52 4.54
C LEU A 430 8.66 -22.81 5.77
N GLN A 431 9.24 -23.56 6.70
CA GLN A 431 9.94 -22.97 7.85
C GLN A 431 11.10 -22.08 7.40
N HIS A 432 11.94 -22.58 6.48
CA HIS A 432 13.01 -21.77 5.91
C HIS A 432 12.46 -20.58 5.12
N ALA A 433 11.34 -20.72 4.39
CA ALA A 433 10.73 -19.60 3.70
C ALA A 433 10.32 -18.48 4.66
N GLU A 434 9.68 -18.85 5.78
CA GLU A 434 9.25 -17.91 6.82
C GLU A 434 10.46 -17.23 7.48
N GLU A 435 11.52 -17.98 7.80
CA GLU A 435 12.76 -17.41 8.36
C GLU A 435 13.39 -16.37 7.42
N GLN A 436 13.47 -16.67 6.11
CA GLN A 436 14.00 -15.73 5.14
C GLN A 436 13.14 -14.47 5.01
N ALA A 437 11.82 -14.61 5.04
CA ALA A 437 10.90 -13.48 4.99
C ALA A 437 10.97 -12.61 6.26
N LYS A 438 11.10 -13.21 7.45
CA LYS A 438 11.31 -12.47 8.71
C LYS A 438 12.59 -11.65 8.69
N ILE A 439 13.68 -12.23 8.16
CA ILE A 439 14.93 -11.48 7.96
C ILE A 439 14.72 -10.34 6.97
N ALA A 440 14.02 -10.58 5.85
CA ALA A 440 13.72 -9.53 4.88
C ALA A 440 12.96 -8.35 5.52
N VAL A 441 11.94 -8.63 6.34
CA VAL A 441 11.19 -7.61 7.10
C VAL A 441 12.08 -6.86 8.09
N ALA A 442 12.99 -7.55 8.80
CA ALA A 442 13.89 -6.92 9.74
C ALA A 442 14.91 -5.97 9.06
N GLU A 443 15.36 -6.30 7.85
CA GLU A 443 16.28 -5.47 7.07
C GLU A 443 15.59 -4.26 6.41
N ASN A 444 14.31 -4.40 6.04
CA ASN A 444 13.51 -3.29 5.52
C ASN A 444 12.06 -3.40 6.00
N ALA A 445 11.75 -2.67 7.06
CA ALA A 445 10.46 -2.70 7.74
C ALA A 445 9.31 -2.06 6.94
N GLU A 446 9.59 -1.36 5.84
CA GLU A 446 8.56 -0.76 4.98
C GLU A 446 8.40 -1.51 3.64
N PHE A 447 9.11 -2.63 3.47
CA PHE A 447 9.06 -3.39 2.23
C PHE A 447 7.82 -4.32 2.20
N ALA A 448 6.75 -3.84 1.57
CA ALA A 448 5.51 -4.59 1.40
C ALA A 448 5.72 -6.00 0.81
N GLY A 449 6.67 -6.16 -0.12
CA GLY A 449 7.02 -7.46 -0.71
C GLY A 449 7.55 -8.47 0.30
N ALA A 450 8.32 -8.05 1.32
CA ALA A 450 8.81 -8.95 2.36
C ALA A 450 7.66 -9.44 3.26
N TYR A 451 6.76 -8.52 3.67
CA TYR A 451 5.57 -8.87 4.42
C TYR A 451 4.62 -9.79 3.63
N LYS A 452 4.50 -9.58 2.32
CA LYS A 452 3.75 -10.48 1.43
C LYS A 452 4.31 -11.90 1.47
N GLU A 453 5.61 -12.07 1.23
CA GLU A 453 6.22 -13.41 1.25
C GLU A 453 6.20 -14.04 2.65
N LEU A 454 6.28 -13.22 3.72
CA LEU A 454 6.07 -13.67 5.09
C LEU A 454 4.66 -14.24 5.28
N GLY A 455 3.63 -13.48 4.91
CA GLY A 455 2.25 -13.94 5.05
C GLY A 455 1.94 -15.16 4.19
N VAL A 456 2.47 -15.24 2.97
CA VAL A 456 2.31 -16.40 2.09
C VAL A 456 2.98 -17.65 2.70
N SER A 457 4.21 -17.52 3.22
CA SER A 457 4.89 -18.65 3.88
C SER A 457 4.15 -19.12 5.15
N GLN A 458 3.60 -18.18 5.93
CA GLN A 458 2.82 -18.47 7.13
C GLN A 458 1.48 -19.15 6.80
N LEU A 459 0.80 -18.72 5.74
CA LEU A 459 -0.44 -19.34 5.27
C LEU A 459 -0.23 -20.82 4.98
N TYR A 460 0.74 -21.15 4.12
CA TYR A 460 1.02 -22.54 3.75
C TYR A 460 1.64 -23.33 4.92
N GLY A 461 2.27 -22.64 5.88
CA GLY A 461 2.69 -23.20 7.16
C GLY A 461 1.55 -23.44 8.17
N GLY A 462 0.29 -23.10 7.82
CA GLY A 462 -0.89 -23.26 8.68
C GLY A 462 -1.10 -22.15 9.71
N LYS A 463 -0.26 -21.11 9.71
CA LYS A 463 -0.33 -19.95 10.61
C LYS A 463 -1.20 -18.85 10.01
N ILE A 464 -2.50 -19.14 9.89
CA ILE A 464 -3.45 -18.29 9.15
C ILE A 464 -3.57 -16.89 9.76
N ASP A 465 -3.62 -16.77 11.09
CA ASP A 465 -3.75 -15.46 11.75
C ASP A 465 -2.49 -14.61 11.60
N ASP A 466 -1.31 -15.23 11.70
CA ASP A 466 -0.04 -14.54 11.45
C ASP A 466 0.05 -14.08 9.98
N SER A 467 -0.45 -14.90 9.05
CA SER A 467 -0.52 -14.58 7.62
C SER A 467 -1.36 -13.33 7.37
N LEU A 468 -2.56 -13.25 7.94
CA LEU A 468 -3.42 -12.08 7.84
C LEU A 468 -2.78 -10.84 8.44
N ALA A 469 -2.09 -10.96 9.58
CA ALA A 469 -1.38 -9.84 10.20
C ALA A 469 -0.25 -9.32 9.30
N ALA A 470 0.58 -10.21 8.73
CA ALA A 470 1.65 -9.84 7.83
C ALA A 470 1.12 -9.20 6.53
N LEU A 471 0.08 -9.77 5.93
CA LEU A 471 -0.52 -9.25 4.70
C LEU A 471 -1.26 -7.93 4.92
N GLY A 472 -1.88 -7.74 6.09
CA GLY A 472 -2.44 -6.45 6.51
C GLY A 472 -1.37 -5.37 6.63
N GLN A 473 -0.18 -5.68 7.16
CA GLN A 473 0.95 -4.74 7.16
C GLN A 473 1.45 -4.44 5.75
N ALA A 474 1.57 -5.45 4.88
CA ALA A 474 1.95 -5.26 3.49
C ALA A 474 0.99 -4.29 2.76
N GLU A 475 -0.32 -4.41 3.04
CA GLU A 475 -1.37 -3.55 2.48
C GLU A 475 -1.28 -2.12 3.02
N THR A 476 -0.98 -1.92 4.31
CA THR A 476 -0.74 -0.58 4.88
C THR A 476 0.42 0.13 4.18
N PHE A 477 1.52 -0.58 3.90
CA PHE A 477 2.66 0.00 3.19
C PHE A 477 2.36 0.24 1.71
N ASN A 478 1.54 -0.62 1.09
CA ASN A 478 1.22 -0.51 -0.32
C ASN A 478 -0.20 -0.99 -0.67
N PRO A 479 -1.22 -0.10 -0.53
CA PRO A 479 -2.63 -0.49 -0.69
C PRO A 479 -3.00 -0.77 -2.15
N THR A 480 -2.18 -0.37 -3.11
CA THR A 480 -2.42 -0.57 -4.55
C THR A 480 -1.62 -1.75 -5.15
N TYR A 481 -0.88 -2.48 -4.32
CA TYR A 481 -0.12 -3.64 -4.80
C TYR A 481 -1.06 -4.84 -4.97
N ALA A 482 -1.50 -5.07 -6.22
CA ALA A 482 -2.46 -6.13 -6.56
C ALA A 482 -2.06 -7.52 -6.03
N ASP A 483 -0.77 -7.89 -6.08
CA ASP A 483 -0.31 -9.21 -5.59
C ASP A 483 -0.42 -9.32 -4.06
N VAL A 484 -0.26 -8.22 -3.32
CA VAL A 484 -0.50 -8.19 -1.87
C VAL A 484 -1.97 -8.41 -1.59
N LEU A 485 -2.86 -7.67 -2.28
CA LEU A 485 -4.31 -7.83 -2.12
C LEU A 485 -4.76 -9.24 -2.50
N TYR A 486 -4.20 -9.83 -3.54
CA TYR A 486 -4.44 -11.22 -3.92
C TYR A 486 -4.00 -12.19 -2.82
N SER A 487 -2.76 -12.09 -2.33
CA SER A 487 -2.27 -12.98 -1.26
C SER A 487 -3.10 -12.81 0.02
N HIS A 488 -3.52 -11.57 0.34
CA HIS A 488 -4.39 -11.30 1.47
C HIS A 488 -5.79 -11.92 1.28
N ALA A 489 -6.37 -11.80 0.08
CA ALA A 489 -7.63 -12.46 -0.24
C ALA A 489 -7.52 -13.98 -0.15
N ASP A 490 -6.41 -14.58 -0.59
CA ASP A 490 -6.15 -16.01 -0.47
C ASP A 490 -6.12 -16.45 1.00
N SER A 491 -5.39 -15.72 1.85
CA SER A 491 -5.41 -15.94 3.30
C SER A 491 -6.78 -15.76 3.93
N LEU A 492 -7.60 -14.81 3.46
CA LEU A 492 -8.98 -14.62 3.94
C LEU A 492 -9.90 -15.78 3.54
N VAL A 493 -9.73 -16.36 2.35
CA VAL A 493 -10.43 -17.60 1.98
C VAL A 493 -10.10 -18.69 2.98
N HIS A 494 -8.81 -18.89 3.28
CA HIS A 494 -8.35 -19.90 4.24
C HIS A 494 -8.75 -19.60 5.69
N ALA A 495 -8.88 -18.32 6.05
CA ALA A 495 -9.38 -17.84 7.33
C ALA A 495 -10.90 -17.95 7.51
N SER A 496 -11.60 -18.55 6.55
CA SER A 496 -13.05 -18.73 6.57
C SER A 496 -13.83 -17.41 6.57
N ASP A 497 -13.27 -16.36 5.96
CA ASP A 497 -13.95 -15.09 5.63
C ASP A 497 -14.02 -14.90 4.10
N PRO A 498 -14.81 -15.73 3.39
CA PRO A 498 -14.87 -15.66 1.93
C PRO A 498 -15.53 -14.38 1.41
N LYS A 499 -16.30 -13.66 2.25
CA LYS A 499 -16.90 -12.38 1.86
C LYS A 499 -15.81 -11.31 1.74
N ALA A 500 -15.00 -11.13 2.79
CA ALA A 500 -13.89 -10.17 2.74
C ALA A 500 -12.86 -10.57 1.68
N ALA A 501 -12.65 -11.88 1.46
CA ALA A 501 -11.81 -12.38 0.39
C ALA A 501 -12.33 -11.96 -1.00
N LEU A 502 -13.63 -12.13 -1.28
CA LEU A 502 -14.22 -11.79 -2.57
C LEU A 502 -14.15 -10.28 -2.86
N GLU A 503 -14.42 -9.44 -1.85
CA GLU A 503 -14.26 -7.98 -1.95
C GLU A 503 -12.81 -7.63 -2.30
N LYS A 504 -11.85 -8.23 -1.60
CA LYS A 504 -10.42 -7.90 -1.77
C LYS A 504 -9.82 -8.43 -3.07
N ILE A 505 -10.17 -9.64 -3.48
CA ILE A 505 -9.71 -10.19 -4.77
C ILE A 505 -10.34 -9.45 -5.95
N SER A 506 -11.57 -8.95 -5.81
CA SER A 506 -12.19 -8.10 -6.83
C SER A 506 -11.40 -6.81 -7.02
N SER A 507 -10.94 -6.18 -5.93
CA SER A 507 -10.02 -5.03 -6.00
C SER A 507 -8.69 -5.39 -6.66
N ALA A 508 -8.11 -6.55 -6.34
CA ALA A 508 -6.87 -7.01 -6.96
C ALA A 508 -7.03 -7.25 -8.48
N ILE A 509 -8.12 -7.90 -8.89
CA ILE A 509 -8.51 -8.10 -10.30
C ILE A 509 -8.84 -6.77 -10.98
N ALA A 510 -9.36 -5.79 -10.23
CA ALA A 510 -9.62 -4.43 -10.69
C ALA A 510 -8.37 -3.53 -10.71
N LEU A 511 -7.26 -3.96 -10.11
CA LEU A 511 -5.95 -3.36 -10.31
C LEU A 511 -5.23 -4.05 -11.46
N ASN A 512 -5.16 -5.38 -11.51
CA ASN A 512 -4.49 -6.14 -12.57
C ASN A 512 -5.47 -6.93 -13.47
N PRO A 513 -5.90 -6.41 -14.65
CA PRO A 513 -7.00 -7.02 -15.41
C PRO A 513 -6.52 -8.20 -16.25
N LEU A 514 -5.21 -8.27 -16.49
CA LEU A 514 -4.52 -9.38 -17.11
C LEU A 514 -3.77 -10.17 -16.04
N SER A 515 -4.44 -10.38 -14.90
CA SER A 515 -3.89 -11.07 -13.75
C SER A 515 -3.54 -12.53 -14.06
N PRO A 516 -2.63 -13.13 -13.29
CA PRO A 516 -2.45 -14.57 -13.28
C PRO A 516 -3.76 -15.28 -12.93
N ASP A 517 -3.96 -16.48 -13.48
CA ASP A 517 -5.18 -17.27 -13.28
C ASP A 517 -5.42 -17.59 -11.79
N THR A 518 -4.39 -17.52 -10.95
CA THR A 518 -4.50 -17.66 -9.49
C THR A 518 -5.42 -16.62 -8.86
N TYR A 519 -5.56 -15.42 -9.43
CA TYR A 519 -6.52 -14.43 -8.91
C TYR A 519 -7.96 -14.91 -9.12
N LEU A 520 -8.25 -15.44 -10.32
CA LEU A 520 -9.55 -16.01 -10.66
C LEU A 520 -9.83 -17.29 -9.86
N TRP A 521 -8.79 -18.08 -9.55
CA TRP A 521 -8.91 -19.20 -8.63
C TRP A 521 -9.37 -18.71 -7.25
N THR A 522 -8.66 -17.75 -6.64
CA THR A 522 -9.02 -17.24 -5.31
C THR A 522 -10.43 -16.65 -5.29
N ALA A 523 -10.83 -15.93 -6.34
CA ALA A 523 -12.21 -15.46 -6.51
C ALA A 523 -13.22 -16.61 -6.58
N ALA A 524 -12.93 -17.65 -7.37
CA ALA A 524 -13.78 -18.84 -7.45
C ALA A 524 -13.89 -19.58 -6.11
N GLY A 525 -12.79 -19.67 -5.36
CA GLY A 525 -12.76 -20.27 -4.03
C GLY A 525 -13.64 -19.49 -3.05
N ALA A 526 -13.49 -18.17 -3.01
CA ALA A 526 -14.34 -17.29 -2.21
C ALA A 526 -15.83 -17.45 -2.55
N SER A 527 -16.20 -17.38 -3.84
CA SER A 527 -17.57 -17.58 -4.30
C SER A 527 -18.13 -18.96 -3.94
N TYR A 528 -17.32 -20.03 -4.05
CA TYR A 528 -17.73 -21.38 -3.65
C TYR A 528 -18.11 -21.43 -2.17
N PHE A 529 -17.30 -20.84 -1.30
CA PHE A 529 -17.55 -20.84 0.14
C PHE A 529 -18.65 -19.87 0.59
N LEU A 530 -19.07 -18.95 -0.27
CA LEU A 530 -20.32 -18.18 -0.12
C LEU A 530 -21.57 -18.94 -0.60
N GLY A 531 -21.40 -20.14 -1.18
CA GLY A 531 -22.49 -20.89 -1.81
C GLY A 531 -22.86 -20.40 -3.22
N GLU A 532 -22.10 -19.46 -3.77
CA GLU A 532 -22.29 -18.86 -5.09
C GLU A 532 -21.64 -19.71 -6.19
N PHE A 533 -22.05 -20.99 -6.28
CA PHE A 533 -21.38 -22.00 -7.13
C PHE A 533 -21.34 -21.64 -8.63
N ARG A 534 -22.36 -20.91 -9.13
CA ARG A 534 -22.38 -20.45 -10.52
C ARG A 534 -21.33 -19.38 -10.77
N GLN A 535 -21.23 -18.41 -9.87
CA GLN A 535 -20.21 -17.36 -9.96
C GLN A 535 -18.79 -17.95 -9.86
N ALA A 536 -18.59 -18.95 -9.01
CA ALA A 536 -17.33 -19.68 -8.94
C ALA A 536 -16.96 -20.31 -10.29
N LEU A 537 -17.93 -20.94 -10.97
CA LEU A 537 -17.74 -21.49 -12.31
C LEU A 537 -17.48 -20.41 -13.37
N ASP A 538 -18.10 -19.25 -13.26
CA ASP A 538 -17.88 -18.12 -14.17
C ASP A 538 -16.44 -17.59 -14.06
N TYR A 539 -15.88 -17.50 -12.84
CA TYR A 539 -14.45 -17.17 -12.66
C TYR A 539 -13.53 -18.26 -13.22
N ILE A 540 -13.84 -19.54 -12.97
CA ILE A 540 -13.06 -20.66 -13.52
C ILE A 540 -13.08 -20.65 -15.06
N GLY A 541 -14.22 -20.29 -15.66
CA GLY A 541 -14.37 -20.19 -17.11
C GLY A 541 -13.56 -19.07 -17.76
N GLN A 542 -13.12 -18.08 -16.99
CA GLN A 542 -12.26 -16.98 -17.45
C GLN A 542 -10.77 -17.31 -17.39
N MET A 543 -10.38 -18.42 -16.74
CA MET A 543 -8.97 -18.83 -16.65
C MET A 543 -8.43 -19.24 -18.03
N ARG A 544 -7.17 -18.92 -18.31
CA ARG A 544 -6.47 -19.38 -19.53
C ARG A 544 -6.18 -20.88 -19.45
N ASP A 545 -5.81 -21.36 -18.28
CA ASP A 545 -5.72 -22.77 -17.95
C ASP A 545 -6.59 -23.09 -16.73
N SER A 546 -7.80 -23.57 -16.98
CA SER A 546 -8.72 -23.98 -15.93
C SER A 546 -8.42 -25.37 -15.37
N ALA A 547 -7.40 -26.10 -15.87
CA ALA A 547 -7.14 -27.48 -15.46
C ALA A 547 -6.89 -27.61 -13.95
N PRO A 548 -6.07 -26.75 -13.31
CA PRO A 548 -5.86 -26.81 -11.85
C PRO A 548 -7.13 -26.59 -11.03
N ALA A 549 -8.08 -25.81 -11.53
CA ALA A 549 -9.37 -25.54 -10.89
C ALA A 549 -10.43 -26.63 -11.12
N SER A 550 -10.12 -27.70 -11.86
CA SER A 550 -11.09 -28.77 -12.20
C SER A 550 -11.71 -29.42 -10.97
N ARG A 551 -10.98 -29.49 -9.84
CA ARG A 551 -11.49 -30.05 -8.58
C ARG A 551 -12.57 -29.16 -7.95
N LEU A 552 -12.32 -27.85 -7.92
CA LEU A 552 -13.29 -26.87 -7.45
C LEU A 552 -14.51 -26.81 -8.38
N ALA A 553 -14.30 -26.85 -9.70
CA ALA A 553 -15.39 -26.91 -10.68
C ALA A 553 -16.26 -28.16 -10.50
N ALA A 554 -15.64 -29.32 -10.23
CA ALA A 554 -16.37 -30.54 -9.94
C ALA A 554 -17.26 -30.39 -8.69
N ALA A 555 -16.71 -29.82 -7.61
CA ALA A 555 -17.47 -29.53 -6.39
C ALA A 555 -18.64 -28.57 -6.65
N CYS A 556 -18.43 -27.51 -7.42
CA CYS A 556 -19.51 -26.58 -7.83
C CYS A 556 -20.66 -27.31 -8.54
N TRP A 557 -20.33 -28.12 -9.55
CA TRP A 557 -21.34 -28.88 -10.30
C TRP A 557 -22.03 -29.95 -9.43
N GLY A 558 -21.30 -30.57 -8.50
CA GLY A 558 -21.87 -31.49 -7.51
C GLY A 558 -22.90 -30.79 -6.61
N MET A 559 -22.58 -29.61 -6.10
CA MET A 559 -23.50 -28.80 -5.30
C MET A 559 -24.72 -28.32 -6.09
N LEU A 560 -24.55 -28.03 -7.38
CA LEU A 560 -25.63 -27.66 -8.30
C LEU A 560 -26.47 -28.85 -8.81
N GLY A 561 -26.04 -30.09 -8.56
CA GLY A 561 -26.72 -31.31 -9.00
C GLY A 561 -26.50 -31.70 -10.47
N ASP A 562 -25.60 -31.02 -11.21
CA ASP A 562 -25.26 -31.37 -12.60
C ASP A 562 -24.19 -32.48 -12.62
N MET A 563 -24.65 -33.70 -12.40
CA MET A 563 -23.78 -34.88 -12.27
C MET A 563 -22.95 -35.18 -13.53
N ALA A 564 -23.45 -34.82 -14.71
CA ALA A 564 -22.73 -35.03 -15.97
C ALA A 564 -21.48 -34.15 -16.02
N LYS A 565 -21.63 -32.84 -15.74
CA LYS A 565 -20.49 -31.91 -15.70
C LYS A 565 -19.57 -32.16 -14.52
N ALA A 566 -20.11 -32.53 -13.35
CA ALA A 566 -19.31 -32.88 -12.19
C ALA A 566 -18.37 -34.06 -12.49
N ARG A 567 -18.90 -35.15 -13.10
CA ARG A 567 -18.11 -36.32 -13.51
C ARG A 567 -17.06 -35.97 -14.56
N ALA A 568 -17.36 -35.11 -15.53
CA ALA A 568 -16.39 -34.68 -16.53
C ALA A 568 -15.21 -33.91 -15.88
N CYS A 569 -15.48 -33.06 -14.89
CA CYS A 569 -14.45 -32.37 -14.13
C CYS A 569 -13.63 -33.34 -13.27
N ARG A 570 -14.28 -34.28 -12.58
CA ARG A 570 -13.62 -35.34 -11.81
C ARG A 570 -12.69 -36.20 -12.68
N LEU A 571 -13.12 -36.61 -13.87
CA LEU A 571 -12.28 -37.39 -14.80
C LEU A 571 -11.01 -36.63 -15.19
N ARG A 572 -11.08 -35.31 -15.38
CA ARG A 572 -9.88 -34.48 -15.62
C ARG A 572 -8.93 -34.51 -14.42
N VAL A 573 -9.45 -34.41 -13.20
CA VAL A 573 -8.65 -34.50 -11.97
C VAL A 573 -7.97 -35.87 -11.88
N LEU A 574 -8.71 -36.96 -12.02
CA LEU A 574 -8.16 -38.33 -11.94
C LEU A 574 -7.19 -38.65 -13.09
N LYS A 575 -7.35 -38.02 -14.26
CA LYS A 575 -6.35 -38.14 -15.34
C LYS A 575 -5.00 -37.53 -14.95
N SER A 576 -5.01 -36.42 -14.21
CA SER A 576 -3.80 -35.73 -13.74
C SER A 576 -3.23 -36.30 -12.43
N ASN A 577 -4.09 -36.85 -11.58
CA ASN A 577 -3.75 -37.46 -10.30
C ASN A 577 -4.56 -38.75 -10.10
N PRO A 578 -4.11 -39.88 -10.67
CA PRO A 578 -4.84 -41.15 -10.62
C PRO A 578 -5.07 -41.67 -9.19
N ASP A 579 -4.14 -41.38 -8.28
CA ASP A 579 -4.17 -41.82 -6.88
C ASP A 579 -4.76 -40.75 -5.95
N PHE A 580 -5.63 -39.88 -6.46
CA PHE A 580 -6.26 -38.83 -5.66
C PHE A 580 -7.07 -39.44 -4.50
N ASP A 581 -6.77 -38.98 -3.28
CA ASP A 581 -7.46 -39.37 -2.06
C ASP A 581 -8.10 -38.13 -1.41
N LEU A 582 -9.42 -38.18 -1.18
CA LEU A 582 -10.20 -37.06 -0.67
C LEU A 582 -9.77 -36.66 0.75
N GLU A 583 -9.62 -37.62 1.66
CA GLU A 583 -9.28 -37.33 3.06
C GLU A 583 -7.88 -36.74 3.20
N ARG A 584 -6.92 -37.30 2.46
CA ARG A 584 -5.56 -36.79 2.40
C ARG A 584 -5.53 -35.39 1.81
N TRP A 585 -6.31 -35.13 0.76
CA TRP A 585 -6.43 -33.79 0.19
C TRP A 585 -6.97 -32.79 1.21
N LEU A 586 -8.10 -33.10 1.86
CA LEU A 586 -8.74 -32.19 2.82
C LEU A 586 -7.86 -31.91 4.05
N LYS A 587 -7.02 -32.87 4.47
CA LYS A 587 -6.02 -32.64 5.54
C LYS A 587 -4.89 -31.69 5.15
N MET A 588 -4.61 -31.54 3.85
CA MET A 588 -3.55 -30.65 3.37
C MET A 588 -4.02 -29.21 3.13
N VAL A 589 -5.33 -28.98 2.95
CA VAL A 589 -5.86 -27.64 2.71
C VAL A 589 -6.06 -26.93 4.05
N PRO A 590 -5.37 -25.79 4.31
CA PRO A 590 -5.47 -25.10 5.59
C PRO A 590 -6.77 -24.30 5.66
N HIS A 591 -7.85 -24.88 6.19
CA HIS A 591 -9.06 -24.13 6.51
C HIS A 591 -9.13 -23.86 8.00
N LYS A 592 -9.40 -22.60 8.39
CA LYS A 592 -9.50 -22.19 9.78
C LYS A 592 -10.68 -22.85 10.48
N GLU A 593 -11.85 -22.82 9.82
CA GLU A 593 -13.08 -23.35 10.39
C GLU A 593 -13.50 -24.70 9.77
N PRO A 594 -13.97 -25.67 10.59
CA PRO A 594 -14.36 -26.99 10.10
C PRO A 594 -15.50 -26.99 9.06
N TRP A 595 -16.43 -26.04 9.17
CA TRP A 595 -17.57 -25.94 8.25
C TRP A 595 -17.12 -25.76 6.80
N GLN A 596 -16.00 -25.08 6.58
CA GLN A 596 -15.49 -24.77 5.25
C GLN A 596 -14.95 -26.04 4.59
N THR A 597 -14.17 -26.82 5.34
CA THR A 597 -13.71 -28.15 4.92
C THR A 597 -14.89 -29.06 4.60
N GLU A 598 -15.93 -29.04 5.44
CA GLU A 598 -17.10 -29.91 5.26
C GLU A 598 -17.94 -29.51 4.04
N LEU A 599 -18.12 -28.21 3.79
CA LEU A 599 -18.80 -27.71 2.59
C LEU A 599 -18.05 -28.13 1.31
N TYR A 600 -16.73 -28.09 1.32
CA TYR A 600 -15.94 -28.54 0.18
C TYR A 600 -15.97 -30.06 0.01
N ARG A 601 -15.89 -30.80 1.12
CA ARG A 601 -16.07 -32.26 1.16
C ARG A 601 -17.40 -32.66 0.54
N GLU A 602 -18.50 -32.04 0.96
CA GLU A 602 -19.84 -32.33 0.46
C GLU A 602 -19.91 -32.18 -1.07
N GLY A 603 -19.39 -31.07 -1.60
CA GLY A 603 -19.36 -30.83 -3.04
C GLY A 603 -18.53 -31.88 -3.80
N LEU A 604 -17.38 -32.28 -3.27
CA LEU A 604 -16.55 -33.32 -3.88
C LEU A 604 -17.22 -34.71 -3.82
N ILE A 605 -17.85 -35.08 -2.70
CA ILE A 605 -18.62 -36.33 -2.58
C ILE A 605 -19.77 -36.34 -3.58
N LYS A 606 -20.52 -35.23 -3.71
CA LYS A 606 -21.57 -35.08 -4.71
C LYS A 606 -21.04 -35.17 -6.14
N ALA A 607 -19.80 -34.74 -6.38
CA ALA A 607 -19.14 -34.91 -7.67
C ALA A 607 -18.60 -36.33 -7.92
N GLY A 608 -18.66 -37.20 -6.90
CA GLY A 608 -18.29 -38.62 -6.96
C GLY A 608 -16.83 -38.93 -6.63
N PHE A 609 -16.12 -38.02 -5.95
CA PHE A 609 -14.73 -38.26 -5.50
C PHE A 609 -14.62 -39.35 -4.44
#